data_AF-A0A3C1P3H2-F1
#
_entry.id   AF-A0A3C1P3H2-F1
#
_cell.length_a   1.000
_cell.length_b   1.000
_cell.length_c   1.000
_cell.angle_alpha   90.00
_cell.angle_beta   90.00
_cell.angle_gamma   90.00
#
_symmetry.space_group_name_H-M   'P 1'
#
loop_
_entity.id
_entity.type
_entity.pdbx_description
1 polymer ?
#
loop_
_entity_poly.entity_id
_entity_poly.type
_entity_poly.pdbx_seq_one_letter_code
_entity_poly.pdbx_strand_id
1 'polypeptide(L)' 'YGPHFCAGHAFARGQERIALEMLVSSLPDLALDPQHEVTMRGWEFRAPAELRVTW' A
#
# COMPACT_ATOMS: atom_id res chain seq x y z
N TYR A 1 -2.20 -12.53 -15.95
CA TYR A 1 -1.71 -13.89 -16.23
C TYR A 1 -1.30 -13.95 -17.70
N GLY A 2 -0.62 -15.01 -18.14
CA GLY A 2 -0.15 -15.16 -19.52
C GLY A 2 1.36 -14.90 -19.69
N PRO A 3 1.89 -14.95 -20.94
CA PRO A 3 3.33 -14.92 -21.21
C PRO A 3 4.06 -13.67 -20.69
N HIS A 4 3.34 -12.56 -20.51
CA HIS A 4 3.86 -11.30 -19.99
C HIS A 4 3.34 -10.98 -18.59
N PHE A 5 2.91 -11.99 -17.84
CA PHE A 5 2.59 -11.80 -16.43
C PHE A 5 3.81 -11.25 -15.67
N CYS A 6 3.54 -10.38 -14.69
CA CYS A 6 4.60 -9.71 -13.94
C CYS A 6 5.59 -10.73 -13.37
N ALA A 7 6.82 -10.70 -13.89
CA ALA A 7 7.92 -11.56 -13.43
C ALA A 7 8.23 -11.32 -11.93
N GLY A 8 7.93 -10.13 -11.44
CA GLY A 8 8.10 -9.74 -10.03
C GLY A 8 6.96 -10.15 -9.10
N HIS A 9 5.93 -10.88 -9.56
CA HIS A 9 4.73 -11.15 -8.75
C HIS A 9 5.03 -11.74 -7.36
N ALA A 10 5.86 -12.79 -7.30
CA ALA A 10 6.21 -13.43 -6.04
C ALA A 10 7.03 -12.51 -5.13
N PHE A 11 7.93 -11.73 -5.71
CA PHE A 11 8.77 -10.78 -4.98
C PHE A 11 7.94 -9.65 -4.40
N ALA A 12 7.13 -8.97 -5.22
CA ALA A 12 6.25 -7.88 -4.79
C ALA A 12 5.30 -8.33 -3.68
N ARG A 13 4.68 -9.51 -3.82
CA ARG A 13 3.83 -10.09 -2.78
C ARG A 13 4.59 -10.32 -1.46
N GLY A 14 5.83 -10.79 -1.55
CA GLY A 14 6.69 -10.97 -0.38
C GLY A 14 7.03 -9.64 0.30
N GLN A 15 7.39 -8.63 -0.49
CA GLN A 15 7.71 -7.29 -0.01
C GLN A 15 6.51 -6.63 0.67
N GLU A 16 5.35 -6.60 0.02
CA GLU A 16 4.12 -5.99 0.55
C GLU A 16 3.70 -6.65 1.87
N ARG A 17 3.77 -7.99 1.93
CA ARG A 17 3.45 -8.73 3.15
C ARG A 17 4.36 -8.32 4.31
N ILE A 18 5.68 -8.31 4.11
CA ILE A 18 6.64 -7.95 5.16
C ILE A 18 6.43 -6.48 5.59
N ALA A 19 6.26 -5.57 4.64
CA ALA A 19 6.06 -4.16 4.93
C ALA A 19 4.80 -3.93 5.78
N LEU A 20 3.68 -4.55 5.40
CA LEU A 20 2.41 -4.42 6.13
C LEU A 20 2.47 -5.09 7.51
N GLU A 21 3.03 -6.29 7.63
CA GLU A 21 3.20 -6.98 8.92
C GLU A 21 4.03 -6.15 9.90
N MET A 22 5.17 -5.62 9.44
CA MET A 22 6.04 -4.77 10.25
C MET A 22 5.34 -3.47 10.66
N LEU A 23 4.63 -2.83 9.73
CA LEU A 23 3.93 -1.58 9.97
C LEU A 23 2.86 -1.73 11.06
N VAL A 24 1.92 -2.67 10.90
CA VAL A 24 0.79 -2.83 11.83
C VAL A 24 1.20 -3.43 13.17
N SER A 25 2.28 -4.24 13.20
CA SER A 25 2.83 -4.75 14.48
C SER A 25 3.52 -3.65 15.28
N SER A 26 4.14 -2.68 14.61
CA SER A 26 4.88 -1.60 15.26
C SER A 26 3.98 -0.42 15.66
N LEU A 27 2.86 -0.23 14.96
CA LEU A 27 1.91 0.87 15.16
C LEU A 27 0.49 0.30 15.39
N PRO A 28 0.16 -0.19 16.60
CA PRO A 28 -1.09 -0.91 16.86
C PRO A 28 -2.34 -0.02 16.73
N ASP A 29 -2.20 1.29 16.96
CA ASP A 29 -3.28 2.28 16.86
C ASP A 29 -3.25 3.06 15.53
N LEU A 30 -2.54 2.53 14.52
CA LEU A 30 -2.45 3.14 13.20
C LEU A 30 -3.84 3.31 12.57
N ALA A 31 -4.20 4.55 12.29
CA ALA A 31 -5.46 4.94 11.66
C ALA A 31 -5.21 5.98 10.56
N LEU A 32 -6.15 6.09 9.62
CA LEU A 32 -6.15 7.20 8.67
C LEU A 32 -6.48 8.51 9.40
N ASP A 33 -5.79 9.58 9.04
CA ASP A 33 -6.07 10.90 9.60
C ASP A 33 -7.45 11.41 9.11
N PRO A 34 -8.44 11.60 10.01
CA PRO A 34 -9.80 11.98 9.62
C PRO A 34 -9.90 13.41 9.07
N GLN A 35 -8.87 14.24 9.25
CA GLN A 35 -8.84 15.61 8.72
C GLN A 35 -8.42 15.66 7.25
N HIS A 36 -8.02 14.52 6.66
CA HIS A 36 -7.45 14.46 5.32
C HIS A 36 -8.11 13.38 4.45
N GLU A 37 -8.67 13.79 3.32
CA GLU A 37 -9.27 12.86 2.37
C GLU A 37 -8.21 12.15 1.52
N VAL A 38 -8.36 10.83 1.34
CA VAL A 38 -7.50 10.04 0.46
C VAL A 38 -7.95 10.19 -0.98
N THR A 39 -7.19 10.94 -1.78
CA THR A 39 -7.46 11.10 -3.21
C THR A 39 -6.64 10.13 -4.05
N MET A 40 -7.32 9.27 -4.81
CA MET A 40 -6.69 8.38 -5.79
C MET A 40 -6.39 9.12 -7.09
N ARG A 41 -5.19 8.92 -7.64
CA ARG A 41 -4.78 9.49 -8.93
C ARG A 41 -4.18 8.40 -9.83
N GLY A 42 -4.14 8.70 -11.13
CA GLY A 42 -3.53 7.85 -12.15
C GLY A 42 -4.53 7.03 -12.97
N TRP A 43 -4.16 6.78 -14.23
CA TRP A 43 -4.97 6.05 -15.22
C TRP A 43 -4.46 4.63 -15.43
N GLU A 44 -3.19 4.47 -15.82
CA GLU A 44 -2.55 3.14 -15.98
C GLU A 44 -2.08 2.57 -14.63
N PHE A 45 -1.43 3.39 -13.81
CA PHE A 45 -1.07 3.05 -12.42
C PHE A 45 -1.86 3.94 -11.48
N ARG A 46 -2.74 3.35 -10.66
CA ARG A 46 -3.65 4.07 -9.77
C ARG A 46 -3.27 3.87 -8.31
N ALA A 47 -2.99 4.97 -7.61
CA ALA A 47 -2.55 4.98 -6.22
C ALA A 47 -3.05 6.25 -5.49
N PRO A 48 -3.10 6.26 -4.15
CA PRO A 48 -3.29 7.50 -3.41
C PRO A 48 -2.10 8.44 -3.65
N ALA A 49 -2.36 9.73 -3.85
CA ALA A 49 -1.28 10.73 -3.95
C ALA A 49 -0.53 10.91 -2.62
N GLU A 50 -1.27 10.75 -1.52
CA GLU A 50 -0.79 10.74 -0.15
C GLU A 50 -1.72 9.88 0.71
N LEU A 51 -1.20 9.33 1.79
CA LEU A 51 -1.97 8.58 2.80
C LEU A 51 -1.54 9.08 4.18
N ARG A 52 -2.26 10.05 4.73
CA ARG A 52 -1.96 10.63 6.05
C ARG A 52 -2.55 9.73 7.14
N VAL A 53 -1.77 9.52 8.20
CA VAL A 53 -2.09 8.59 9.27
C VAL A 53 -1.81 9.22 10.64
N THR A 54 -2.52 8.73 11.65
CA THR A 54 -2.24 8.92 13.07
C THR A 54 -1.92 7.56 13.68
N TRP A 55 -1.14 7.50 14.75
CA TRP A 55 -0.76 6.26 15.42
C TRP A 55 -0.43 6.50 16.89
#